data_AF-A0A9X1I6R9-F1
#
_entry.id   AF-A0A9X1I6R9-F1
#
_cell.length_a   1.000
_cell.length_b   1.000
_cell.length_c   1.000
_cell.angle_alpha   90.00
_cell.angle_beta   90.00
_cell.angle_gamma   90.00
#
_symmetry.space_group_name_H-M   'P 1'
#
loop_
_entity.id
_entity.type
_entity.pdbx_description
1 polymer ?
#
loop_
_entity_poly.entity_id
_entity_poly.type
_entity_poly.pdbx_seq_one_letter_code
_entity_poly.pdbx_strand_id
1 'polypeptide(L)'
;MKTFNNASVQTLWNNFIKANPEYKNYNRPEAWYFCDNQSDANDCANLVVKGVKQATSTSLWWFKTNNYALPKVNDLNIITTWGGEAKAIIKTIKVEQVPFNKITANYAKIEGEGDKSLKYWQDVHWAYYAREMAVKGEQPSPNMIIICEQFKTVFTH
;
A
#
# COMPACT_ATOMS: atom_id res chain seq x y z
N MET A 1 -7.11 4.35 -16.41
CA MET A 1 -7.59 3.28 -15.52
C MET A 1 -7.15 1.95 -16.10
N LYS A 2 -6.21 1.25 -15.45
CA LYS A 2 -5.84 -0.11 -15.86
C LYS A 2 -6.91 -1.07 -15.35
N THR A 3 -7.50 -1.85 -16.24
CA THR A 3 -8.61 -2.76 -15.97
C THR A 3 -8.11 -3.92 -15.12
N PHE A 4 -8.37 -3.88 -13.82
CA PHE A 4 -8.11 -5.00 -12.92
C PHE A 4 -9.07 -6.15 -13.25
N ASN A 5 -8.61 -7.39 -13.08
CA ASN A 5 -9.39 -8.60 -13.33
C ASN A 5 -10.57 -8.66 -12.33
N ASN A 6 -11.69 -8.07 -12.73
CA ASN A 6 -12.86 -7.77 -11.89
C ASN A 6 -13.42 -9.03 -11.21
N ALA A 7 -13.29 -10.20 -11.84
CA ALA A 7 -13.78 -11.46 -11.30
C ALA A 7 -13.09 -11.88 -9.99
N SER A 8 -11.74 -11.80 -9.91
CA SER A 8 -11.01 -12.22 -8.70
C SER A 8 -11.26 -11.26 -7.53
N VAL A 9 -11.30 -9.95 -7.82
CA VAL A 9 -11.58 -8.88 -6.87
C VAL A 9 -13.00 -9.00 -6.31
N GLN A 10 -13.99 -9.23 -7.16
CA GLN A 10 -15.37 -9.43 -6.74
C GLN A 10 -15.52 -10.72 -5.91
N THR A 11 -14.84 -11.80 -6.30
CA THR A 11 -14.88 -13.08 -5.58
C THR A 11 -14.30 -12.92 -4.17
N LEU A 12 -13.13 -12.30 -4.03
CA LEU A 12 -12.52 -12.04 -2.72
C LEU A 12 -13.42 -11.18 -1.84
N TRP A 13 -14.01 -10.12 -2.40
CA TRP A 13 -14.92 -9.24 -1.67
C TRP A 13 -16.20 -9.96 -1.21
N ASN A 14 -16.81 -10.78 -2.07
CA ASN A 14 -17.97 -11.57 -1.71
C ASN A 14 -17.66 -12.57 -0.59
N ASN A 15 -16.49 -13.23 -0.66
CA ASN A 15 -16.04 -14.15 0.37
C ASN A 15 -15.80 -13.43 1.70
N PHE A 16 -15.21 -12.23 1.66
CA PHE A 16 -15.04 -11.39 2.85
C PHE A 16 -16.38 -11.01 3.48
N ILE A 17 -17.36 -10.54 2.71
CA ILE A 17 -18.69 -10.21 3.22
C ILE A 17 -19.37 -11.45 3.81
N LYS A 18 -19.23 -12.61 3.17
CA LYS A 18 -19.81 -13.87 3.67
C LYS A 18 -19.23 -14.25 5.04
N ALA A 19 -17.93 -14.03 5.23
CA ALA A 19 -17.25 -14.26 6.51
C ALA A 19 -17.49 -13.14 7.54
N ASN A 20 -17.81 -11.92 7.08
CA ASN A 20 -17.98 -10.72 7.92
C ASN A 20 -19.28 -9.97 7.50
N PRO A 21 -20.46 -10.49 7.88
CA PRO A 21 -21.76 -9.97 7.41
C PRO A 21 -22.04 -8.51 7.76
N GLU A 22 -21.33 -7.93 8.73
CA GLU A 22 -21.39 -6.51 9.09
C GLU A 22 -20.96 -5.58 7.94
N TYR A 23 -20.16 -6.09 6.98
CA TYR A 23 -19.70 -5.35 5.81
C TYR A 23 -20.64 -5.47 4.60
N LYS A 24 -21.78 -6.18 4.69
CA LYS A 24 -22.66 -6.47 3.53
C LYS A 24 -23.19 -5.24 2.79
N ASN A 25 -23.32 -4.11 3.49
CA ASN A 25 -23.84 -2.85 2.92
C ASN A 25 -22.72 -1.86 2.55
N TYR A 26 -21.45 -2.25 2.72
CA TYR A 26 -20.33 -1.42 2.32
C TYR A 26 -20.11 -1.53 0.83
N ASN A 27 -19.72 -0.41 0.21
CA ASN A 27 -19.21 -0.44 -1.15
C ASN A 27 -17.92 -1.26 -1.20
N ARG A 28 -17.71 -1.97 -2.31
CA ARG A 28 -16.46 -2.68 -2.53
C ARG A 28 -15.29 -1.69 -2.47
N PRO A 29 -14.26 -1.97 -1.67
CA PRO A 29 -13.09 -1.09 -1.59
C PRO A 29 -12.30 -1.07 -2.90
N GLU A 30 -11.46 -0.04 -3.04
CA GLU A 30 -10.53 0.07 -4.17
C GLU A 30 -9.56 -1.11 -4.19
N ALA A 31 -9.19 -1.54 -5.40
CA ALA A 31 -8.21 -2.59 -5.63
C ALA A 31 -6.98 -2.01 -6.31
N TRP A 32 -5.79 -2.30 -5.77
CA TRP A 32 -4.52 -1.80 -6.28
C TRP A 32 -3.37 -2.78 -5.95
N TYR A 33 -2.19 -2.55 -6.53
CA TYR A 33 -0.96 -3.30 -6.22
C TYR A 33 0.10 -2.35 -5.66
N PHE A 34 1.02 -2.89 -4.87
CA PHE A 34 2.19 -2.15 -4.39
C PHE A 34 3.22 -1.96 -5.49
N CYS A 35 4.12 -0.98 -5.31
CA CYS A 35 5.30 -0.76 -6.15
C CYS A 35 4.98 -0.40 -7.62
N ASP A 36 6.02 -0.14 -8.40
CA ASP A 36 5.95 0.32 -9.79
C ASP A 36 6.46 -0.71 -10.81
N ASN A 37 6.76 -1.94 -10.37
CA ASN A 37 7.20 -3.03 -11.23
C ASN A 37 6.59 -4.38 -10.80
N GLN A 38 6.61 -5.35 -11.73
CA GLN A 38 5.94 -6.63 -11.57
C GLN A 38 6.50 -7.50 -10.45
N SER A 39 7.82 -7.53 -10.26
CA SER A 39 8.44 -8.38 -9.25
C SER A 39 8.02 -7.91 -7.86
N ASP A 40 8.25 -6.64 -7.57
CA ASP A 40 8.02 -6.07 -6.24
C ASP A 40 6.53 -6.02 -5.90
N ALA A 41 5.66 -5.77 -6.88
CA ALA A 41 4.21 -5.81 -6.69
C ALA A 41 3.73 -7.20 -6.24
N ASN A 42 4.23 -8.25 -6.89
CA ASN A 42 3.87 -9.62 -6.57
C ASN A 42 4.46 -10.06 -5.22
N ASP A 43 5.71 -9.68 -4.95
CA ASP A 43 6.38 -9.99 -3.68
C ASP A 43 5.70 -9.28 -2.50
N CYS A 44 5.36 -8.00 -2.64
CA CYS A 44 4.61 -7.25 -1.64
C CYS A 44 3.23 -7.87 -1.38
N ALA A 45 2.49 -8.27 -2.42
CA ALA A 45 1.20 -8.95 -2.24
C ALA A 45 1.36 -10.25 -1.44
N ASN A 46 2.40 -11.03 -1.70
CA ASN A 46 2.72 -12.25 -0.94
C ASN A 46 3.10 -11.94 0.52
N LEU A 47 3.85 -10.87 0.77
CA LEU A 47 4.20 -10.44 2.13
C LEU A 47 2.97 -10.00 2.92
N VAL A 48 1.99 -9.34 2.28
CA VAL A 48 0.72 -8.97 2.90
C VAL A 48 -0.10 -10.21 3.26
N VAL A 49 -0.20 -11.19 2.36
CA VAL A 49 -0.89 -12.47 2.61
C VAL A 49 -0.27 -13.20 3.80
N LYS A 50 1.07 -13.20 3.92
CA LYS A 50 1.81 -13.82 5.03
C LYS A 50 1.74 -13.03 6.34
N GLY A 51 1.09 -11.87 6.36
CA GLY A 51 1.04 -11.00 7.53
C GLY A 51 2.37 -10.28 7.83
N VAL A 52 3.34 -10.30 6.91
CA VAL A 52 4.68 -9.74 7.12
C VAL A 52 4.72 -8.25 6.81
N LYS A 53 4.19 -7.82 5.66
CA LYS A 53 4.05 -6.40 5.30
C LYS A 53 2.75 -5.87 5.90
N GLN A 54 2.86 -4.89 6.79
CA GLN A 54 1.74 -4.29 7.52
C GLN A 54 1.77 -2.75 7.48
N ALA A 55 2.56 -2.18 6.56
CA ALA A 55 2.60 -0.73 6.34
C ALA A 55 2.92 -0.38 4.87
N THR A 56 2.58 0.85 4.49
CA THR A 56 2.90 1.45 3.19
C THR A 56 3.20 2.94 3.31
N SER A 57 4.05 3.44 2.41
CA SER A 57 4.71 4.75 2.50
C SER A 57 4.51 5.60 1.24
N THR A 58 3.31 6.13 1.02
CA THR A 58 3.03 6.96 -0.16
C THR A 58 3.48 8.41 0.07
N SER A 59 4.07 9.08 -0.92
CA SER A 59 4.49 10.48 -0.76
C SER A 59 3.28 11.42 -0.67
N LEU A 60 3.33 12.44 0.21
CA LEU A 60 2.30 13.50 0.21
C LEU A 60 2.25 14.23 -1.14
N TRP A 61 3.38 14.27 -1.84
CA TRP A 61 3.48 14.80 -3.19
C TRP A 61 2.54 14.07 -4.15
N TRP A 62 2.52 12.74 -4.14
CA TRP A 62 1.64 11.94 -5.01
C TRP A 62 0.17 12.27 -4.78
N PHE A 63 -0.28 12.35 -3.52
CA PHE A 63 -1.67 12.71 -3.20
C PHE A 63 -2.05 14.08 -3.75
N LYS A 64 -1.18 15.09 -3.56
CA LYS A 64 -1.43 16.45 -4.06
C LYS A 64 -1.45 16.50 -5.58
N THR A 65 -0.46 15.88 -6.23
CA THR A 65 -0.32 15.89 -7.69
C THR A 65 -1.46 15.18 -8.40
N ASN A 66 -2.00 14.11 -7.78
CA ASN A 66 -3.12 13.34 -8.35
C ASN A 66 -4.50 13.77 -7.81
N ASN A 67 -4.56 14.83 -6.99
CA ASN A 67 -5.79 15.29 -6.32
C ASN A 67 -6.54 14.15 -5.60
N TYR A 68 -5.79 13.28 -4.93
CA TYR A 68 -6.32 12.12 -4.22
C TYR A 68 -6.49 12.44 -2.73
N ALA A 69 -7.57 11.93 -2.13
CA ALA A 69 -7.80 12.11 -0.71
C ALA A 69 -6.77 11.31 0.11
N LEU A 70 -6.37 11.86 1.26
CA LEU A 70 -5.53 11.11 2.20
C LEU A 70 -6.31 9.91 2.77
N PRO A 71 -5.62 8.79 3.03
CA PRO A 71 -6.19 7.60 3.64
C PRO A 71 -6.66 7.89 5.07
N LYS A 72 -7.62 7.11 5.54
CA LYS A 72 -8.22 7.23 6.87
C LYS A 72 -8.15 5.90 7.62
N VAL A 73 -8.12 6.00 8.94
CA VAL A 73 -8.28 4.84 9.81
C VAL A 73 -9.63 4.18 9.52
N ASN A 74 -9.62 2.85 9.41
CA ASN A 74 -10.70 1.95 8.99
C ASN A 74 -10.97 1.87 7.48
N ASP A 75 -10.22 2.56 6.63
CA ASP A 75 -10.29 2.33 5.19
C ASP A 75 -9.95 0.86 4.88
N LEU A 76 -10.70 0.29 3.93
CA LEU A 76 -10.44 -1.04 3.40
C LEU A 76 -9.85 -0.91 2.00
N ASN A 77 -8.91 -1.78 1.66
CA ASN A 77 -8.34 -1.89 0.32
C ASN A 77 -8.14 -3.36 -0.06
N ILE A 78 -8.32 -3.67 -1.34
CA ILE A 78 -8.01 -4.98 -1.91
C ILE A 78 -6.62 -4.92 -2.53
N ILE A 79 -5.72 -5.77 -2.05
CA ILE A 79 -4.37 -5.90 -2.59
C ILE A 79 -4.36 -6.93 -3.70
N THR A 80 -3.78 -6.54 -4.82
CA THR A 80 -3.64 -7.38 -6.01
C THR A 80 -2.17 -7.63 -6.37
N THR A 81 -1.93 -8.67 -7.17
CA THR A 81 -0.67 -8.84 -7.90
C THR A 81 -0.57 -7.81 -9.03
N TRP A 82 0.59 -7.70 -9.68
CA TRP A 82 0.77 -6.87 -10.88
C TRP A 82 -0.25 -7.17 -11.99
N GLY A 83 -0.62 -8.46 -12.14
CA GLY A 83 -1.63 -8.92 -13.10
C GLY A 83 -3.08 -8.61 -12.69
N GLY A 84 -3.29 -7.99 -11.53
CA GLY A 84 -4.62 -7.64 -11.03
C GLY A 84 -5.38 -8.80 -10.37
N GLU A 85 -4.69 -9.87 -9.98
CA GLU A 85 -5.29 -10.96 -9.21
C GLU A 85 -5.40 -10.56 -7.74
N ALA A 86 -6.60 -10.58 -7.16
CA ALA A 86 -6.81 -10.23 -5.75
C ALA A 86 -6.21 -11.28 -4.80
N LYS A 87 -5.44 -10.81 -3.80
CA LYS A 87 -4.74 -11.67 -2.85
C LYS A 87 -5.17 -11.48 -1.40
N ALA A 88 -5.46 -10.25 -1.01
CA ALA A 88 -5.80 -9.90 0.36
C ALA A 88 -6.70 -8.67 0.47
N ILE A 89 -7.37 -8.54 1.61
CA ILE A 89 -8.01 -7.29 2.05
C ILE A 89 -7.24 -6.78 3.26
N ILE A 90 -6.88 -5.50 3.22
CA ILE A 90 -6.24 -4.81 4.32
C ILE A 90 -7.18 -3.76 4.91
N LYS A 91 -7.01 -3.47 6.20
CA LYS A 91 -7.70 -2.39 6.92
C LYS A 91 -6.69 -1.45 7.55
N THR A 92 -6.75 -0.17 7.20
CA THR A 92 -5.86 0.84 7.78
C THR A 92 -6.16 1.04 9.25
N ILE A 93 -5.14 0.95 10.11
CA ILE A 93 -5.25 1.10 11.56
C ILE A 93 -4.58 2.37 12.08
N LYS A 94 -3.64 2.93 11.32
CA LYS A 94 -2.92 4.15 11.68
C LYS A 94 -2.49 4.90 10.43
N VAL A 95 -2.59 6.22 10.45
CA VAL A 95 -2.07 7.11 9.40
C VAL A 95 -1.27 8.21 10.08
N GLU A 96 -0.03 8.42 9.64
CA GLU A 96 0.87 9.46 10.14
C GLU A 96 1.53 10.21 8.99
N GLN A 97 1.82 11.48 9.20
CA GLN A 97 2.63 12.29 8.28
C GLN A 97 4.02 12.42 8.87
N VAL A 98 5.01 11.79 8.23
CA VAL A 98 6.37 11.70 8.76
C VAL A 98 7.36 12.21 7.71
N PRO A 99 8.28 13.13 8.04
CA PRO A 99 9.37 13.47 7.13
C PRO A 99 10.21 12.24 6.79
N PHE A 100 10.64 12.09 5.54
CA PHE A 100 11.44 10.94 5.08
C PHE A 100 12.65 10.64 5.99
N ASN A 101 13.39 11.68 6.40
CA ASN A 101 14.56 11.54 7.30
C ASN A 101 14.21 11.21 8.76
N LYS A 102 12.93 11.14 9.12
CA LYS A 102 12.43 10.76 10.45
C LYS A 102 11.80 9.37 10.49
N ILE A 103 11.77 8.65 9.36
CA ILE A 103 11.31 7.26 9.33
C ILE A 103 12.22 6.41 10.20
N THR A 104 11.60 5.54 11.00
CA THR A 104 12.31 4.74 12.01
C THR A 104 12.55 3.32 11.53
N ALA A 105 13.57 2.66 12.09
CA ALA A 105 13.81 1.23 11.84
C ALA A 105 12.63 0.35 12.26
N ASN A 106 11.89 0.74 13.31
CA ASN A 106 10.68 0.03 13.71
C ASN A 106 9.60 0.11 12.63
N TYR A 107 9.43 1.27 12.00
CA TYR A 107 8.48 1.43 10.91
C TYR A 107 8.89 0.62 9.67
N ALA A 108 10.16 0.68 9.25
CA ALA A 108 10.68 -0.15 8.17
C ALA A 108 10.46 -1.65 8.41
N LYS A 109 10.57 -2.10 9.67
CA LYS A 109 10.30 -3.48 10.06
C LYS A 109 8.81 -3.87 9.94
N ILE A 110 7.90 -2.94 10.21
CA ILE A 110 6.45 -3.13 10.04
C ILE A 110 6.09 -3.16 8.55
N GLU A 111 6.73 -2.31 7.74
CA GLU A 111 6.58 -2.34 6.28
C GLU A 111 7.12 -3.65 5.69
N GLY A 112 8.22 -4.17 6.22
CA GLY A 112 8.54 -5.60 6.14
C GLY A 112 9.12 -6.10 4.82
N GLU A 113 9.52 -5.20 3.92
CA GLU A 113 10.19 -5.51 2.65
C GLU A 113 11.69 -5.79 2.84
N GLY A 114 12.29 -6.51 1.88
CA GLY A 114 13.71 -6.84 1.86
C GLY A 114 14.20 -7.50 3.16
N ASP A 115 15.30 -6.97 3.69
CA ASP A 115 15.90 -7.38 4.97
C ASP A 115 15.25 -6.70 6.20
N LYS A 116 14.19 -5.91 5.98
CA LYS A 116 13.44 -5.16 7.00
C LYS A 116 14.26 -4.07 7.70
N SER A 117 15.43 -3.71 7.17
CA SER A 117 16.27 -2.66 7.71
C SER A 117 15.80 -1.27 7.27
N LEU A 118 16.11 -0.26 8.08
CA LEU A 118 15.89 1.14 7.69
C LEU A 118 16.71 1.52 6.45
N LYS A 119 17.92 0.96 6.31
CA LYS A 119 18.79 1.26 5.17
C LYS A 119 18.18 0.78 3.87
N TYR A 120 17.71 -0.48 3.84
CA TYR A 120 16.99 -1.02 2.69
C TYR A 120 15.76 -0.16 2.36
N TRP A 121 14.95 0.15 3.37
CA TRP A 121 13.77 1.01 3.21
C TRP A 121 14.13 2.36 2.57
N GLN A 122 15.16 3.05 3.08
CA GLN A 122 15.60 4.33 2.57
C GLN A 122 16.06 4.25 1.11
N ASP A 123 16.84 3.22 0.76
CA ASP A 123 17.37 3.07 -0.59
C ASP A 123 16.26 2.86 -1.62
N VAL A 124 15.34 1.93 -1.35
CA VAL A 124 14.27 1.58 -2.30
C VAL A 124 13.24 2.70 -2.42
N HIS A 125 12.86 3.34 -1.31
CA HIS A 125 11.90 4.44 -1.32
C HIS A 125 12.48 5.70 -1.95
N TRP A 126 13.76 6.02 -1.69
CA TRP A 126 14.41 7.16 -2.35
C TRP A 126 14.45 6.99 -3.87
N ALA A 127 14.82 5.79 -4.34
CA ALA A 127 14.82 5.48 -5.77
C ALA A 127 13.41 5.56 -6.38
N TYR A 128 12.39 5.09 -5.67
CA TYR A 128 10.99 5.19 -6.09
C TYR A 128 10.54 6.65 -6.19
N TYR A 129 10.70 7.45 -5.13
CA TYR A 129 10.27 8.86 -5.13
C TYR A 129 11.03 9.70 -6.17
N ALA A 130 12.31 9.38 -6.43
CA ALA A 130 13.07 10.02 -7.51
C ALA A 130 12.42 9.78 -8.88
N ARG A 131 11.99 8.55 -9.19
CA ARG A 131 11.27 8.25 -10.44
C ARG A 131 9.89 8.88 -10.48
N GLU A 132 9.16 8.83 -9.37
CA GLU A 132 7.82 9.39 -9.23
C GLU A 132 7.80 10.90 -9.50
N MET A 133 8.71 11.65 -8.87
CA MET A 133 8.74 13.11 -8.95
C MET A 133 9.40 13.62 -10.24
N ALA A 134 10.31 12.84 -10.84
CA ALA A 134 10.97 13.20 -12.10
C ALA A 134 9.99 13.45 -13.26
N VAL A 135 8.80 12.86 -13.23
CA VAL A 135 7.75 13.08 -14.25
C VAL A 135 7.26 14.53 -14.31
N LYS A 136 7.52 15.33 -13.26
CA LYS A 136 7.25 16.77 -13.19
C LYS A 136 8.54 17.61 -13.12
N GLY A 137 9.71 16.99 -13.29
CA GLY A 137 11.00 17.68 -13.12
C GLY A 137 11.34 18.01 -11.66
N GLU A 138 10.67 17.37 -10.70
CA GLU A 138 10.92 17.56 -9.27
C GLU A 138 11.84 16.44 -8.72
N GLN A 139 12.36 16.63 -7.50
CA GLN A 139 13.26 15.69 -6.84
C GLN A 139 12.84 15.44 -5.39
N PRO A 140 13.06 14.23 -4.85
CA PRO A 140 12.81 13.94 -3.45
C PRO A 140 13.76 14.76 -2.56
N SER A 141 13.30 15.04 -1.34
CA SER A 141 14.04 15.77 -0.33
C SER A 141 14.00 14.99 0.98
N PRO A 142 15.06 15.02 1.82
CA PRO A 142 15.02 14.38 3.13
C PRO A 142 13.88 14.86 4.04
N ASN A 143 13.35 16.08 3.79
CA ASN A 143 12.25 16.65 4.54
C ASN A 143 10.88 16.46 3.88
N MET A 144 10.80 15.75 2.74
CA MET A 144 9.51 15.47 2.10
C MET A 144 8.62 14.65 3.04
N ILE A 145 7.32 14.95 3.04
CA ILE A 145 6.37 14.25 3.90
C ILE A 145 5.94 12.95 3.24
N ILE A 146 6.06 11.88 4.00
CA ILE A 146 5.54 10.55 3.69
C ILE A 146 4.26 10.34 4.47
N ILE A 147 3.24 9.82 3.80
CA ILE A 147 2.00 9.34 4.40
C ILE A 147 2.24 7.89 4.78
N CYS A 148 2.54 7.69 6.07
CA CYS A 148 2.80 6.39 6.64
C CYS A 148 1.49 5.76 7.07
N GLU A 149 1.04 4.75 6.34
CA GLU A 149 -0.11 3.93 6.70
C GLU A 149 0.38 2.65 7.37
N GLN A 150 -0.19 2.30 8.52
CA GLN A 150 -0.11 0.94 9.06
C GLN A 150 -1.47 0.31 8.91
N PHE A 151 -1.49 -0.95 8.50
CA PHE A 151 -2.71 -1.70 8.26
C PHE A 151 -2.66 -3.07 8.92
N LYS A 152 -3.80 -3.76 8.88
CA LYS A 152 -3.93 -5.18 9.19
C LYS A 152 -4.45 -5.93 7.97
N THR A 153 -3.82 -7.05 7.63
CA THR A 153 -4.45 -8.03 6.73
C THR A 153 -5.66 -8.63 7.45
N VAL A 154 -6.86 -8.39 6.94
CA VAL A 154 -8.13 -8.83 7.56
C VAL A 154 -8.77 -10.00 6.82
N PHE A 155 -8.35 -10.26 5.58
CA PHE A 155 -8.83 -11.38 4.79
C PHE A 155 -7.82 -11.75 3.70
N THR A 156 -7.75 -13.03 3.35
CA THR A 156 -6.94 -13.54 2.24
C THR A 156 -7.76 -14.51 1.40
N HIS A 157 -7.38 -14.68 0.13
CA HIS A 157 -7.86 -15.79 -0.69
C HIS A 157 -7.39 -17.14 -0.14
#